data_AF-A0A968U0Z4-F1
#
_entry.id   AF-A0A968U0Z4-F1
#
_cell.length_a   1.000
_cell.length_b   1.000
_cell.length_c   1.000
_cell.angle_alpha   90.00
_cell.angle_beta   90.00
_cell.angle_gamma   90.00
#
_symmetry.space_group_name_H-M   'P 1'
#
loop_
_entity.id
_entity.type
_entity.pdbx_description
1 polymer ?
#
loop_
_entity_poly.entity_id
_entity_poly.type
_entity_poly.pdbx_seq_one_letter_code
_entity_poly.pdbx_strand_id
1 'polypeptide(L)'
;MLLAKLHQNQPQLMDLPAGSHAQLLAGSAPPQAMLLIGDKVVTHRPDPQRYPFDVDLGQAWHQLTGLPFVFATWLARADAVLGDLPRLLDAQRRLNENRID
;
A
#
# COMPACT_ATOMS: atom_id res chain seq x y z
N MET A 1 11.03 -5.52 5.76
CA MET A 1 10.93 -7.00 5.74
C MET A 1 11.11 -7.59 4.33
N LEU A 2 10.39 -7.13 3.31
CA LEU A 2 10.46 -7.71 1.96
C LEU A 2 11.80 -7.40 1.24
N LEU A 3 12.22 -6.13 1.20
CA LEU A 3 13.52 -5.74 0.64
C LEU A 3 14.71 -6.40 1.35
N ALA A 4 14.63 -6.55 2.67
CA ALA A 4 15.67 -7.23 3.45
C ALA A 4 15.73 -8.73 3.11
N LYS A 5 14.58 -9.38 2.88
CA LYS A 5 14.51 -10.81 2.56
C LYS A 5 14.89 -11.12 1.11
N LEU A 6 14.50 -10.28 0.16
CA LEU A 6 14.75 -10.51 -1.27
C LEU A 6 16.10 -9.93 -1.74
N HIS A 7 16.54 -8.82 -1.14
CA HIS A 7 17.68 -8.04 -1.66
C HIS A 7 18.74 -7.73 -0.61
N GLN A 8 18.65 -8.31 0.60
CA GLN A 8 19.58 -8.05 1.72
C GLN A 8 19.72 -6.55 2.03
N ASN A 9 18.70 -5.75 1.69
CA ASN A 9 18.72 -4.31 1.81
C ASN A 9 17.84 -3.85 2.98
N GLN A 10 18.40 -3.02 3.86
CA GLN A 10 17.70 -2.39 4.97
C GLN A 10 17.65 -0.87 4.73
N PRO A 11 16.64 -0.37 4.02
CA PRO A 11 16.52 1.06 3.79
C PRO A 11 16.28 1.79 5.10
N GLN A 12 16.88 2.98 5.23
CA GLN A 12 16.49 3.92 6.27
C GLN A 12 15.11 4.47 5.93
N LEU A 13 14.16 4.29 6.84
CA LEU A 13 12.83 4.86 6.71
C LEU A 13 12.86 6.32 7.18
N MET A 14 12.24 7.19 6.41
CA MET A 14 12.09 8.60 6.73
C MET A 14 10.60 8.92 6.83
N ASP A 15 10.17 9.46 7.96
CA ASP A 15 8.79 9.92 8.11
C ASP A 15 8.55 11.18 7.27
N LEU A 16 7.47 11.15 6.50
CA LEU A 16 7.06 12.29 5.69
C LEU A 16 5.83 12.94 6.32
N PRO A 17 5.87 14.24 6.66
CA PRO A 17 4.68 14.96 7.09
C PRO A 17 3.56 14.83 6.07
N ALA A 18 2.31 14.67 6.54
CA ALA A 18 1.17 14.54 5.65
C ALA A 18 1.12 15.74 4.67
N GLY A 19 1.05 15.45 3.36
CA GLY A 19 0.97 16.47 2.32
C GLY A 19 2.32 17.05 1.84
N SER A 20 3.47 16.65 2.39
CA SER A 20 4.79 17.19 1.97
C SER A 20 5.39 16.53 0.72
N HIS A 21 4.71 15.55 0.11
CA HIS A 21 5.21 14.76 -1.02
C HIS A 21 5.76 15.61 -2.17
N ALA A 22 5.03 16.66 -2.58
CA ALA A 22 5.45 17.53 -3.68
C ALA A 22 6.72 18.35 -3.34
N GLN A 23 6.84 18.79 -2.07
CA GLN A 23 8.00 19.57 -1.61
C GLN A 23 9.27 18.71 -1.55
N LEU A 24 9.16 17.44 -1.16
CA LEU A 24 10.30 16.52 -1.13
C LEU A 24 10.82 16.17 -2.51
N LEU A 25 9.93 16.00 -3.49
CA LEU A 25 10.32 15.78 -4.88
C LEU A 25 11.01 17.01 -5.49
N ALA A 26 10.59 18.21 -5.07
CA ALA A 26 11.17 19.48 -5.51
C ALA A 26 12.42 19.91 -4.72
N GLY A 27 12.76 19.21 -3.64
CA GLY A 27 13.92 19.51 -2.80
C GLY A 27 15.26 19.24 -3.49
N SER A 28 16.33 19.83 -2.94
CA SER A 28 17.70 19.69 -3.46
C SER A 28 18.30 18.28 -3.30
N ALA A 29 17.73 17.45 -2.43
CA ALA A 29 18.12 16.07 -2.19
C ALA A 29 16.88 15.17 -2.08
N PRO A 30 16.28 14.75 -3.22
CA PRO A 30 15.14 13.85 -3.22
C PRO A 30 15.52 12.46 -2.66
N PRO A 31 14.57 11.70 -2.08
CA PRO A 31 14.83 10.36 -1.58
C PRO A 31 15.20 9.42 -2.73
N GLN A 32 16.01 8.40 -2.45
CA GLN A 32 16.43 7.40 -3.45
C GLN A 32 15.30 6.44 -3.88
N ALA A 33 14.31 6.24 -3.01
CA ALA A 33 13.14 5.41 -3.26
C ALA A 33 11.93 5.95 -2.49
N MET A 34 10.73 5.57 -2.92
CA MET A 34 9.47 6.04 -2.34
C MET A 34 8.52 4.87 -2.16
N LEU A 35 7.82 4.85 -1.02
CA LEU A 35 6.70 3.95 -0.77
C LEU A 35 5.39 4.72 -0.95
N LEU A 36 4.57 4.31 -1.90
CA LEU A 36 3.28 4.92 -2.19
C LEU A 36 2.16 3.92 -1.92
N ILE A 37 1.06 4.37 -1.30
CA ILE A 37 -0.16 3.60 -1.06
C ILE A 37 -1.40 4.42 -1.42
N GLY A 38 -2.51 3.74 -1.71
CA GLY A 38 -3.78 4.37 -2.08
C GLY A 38 -3.70 5.15 -3.40
N ASP A 39 -4.56 6.16 -3.54
CA ASP A 39 -4.74 6.89 -4.81
C ASP A 39 -3.48 7.57 -5.34
N LYS A 40 -2.48 7.81 -4.48
CA LYS A 40 -1.22 8.47 -4.87
C LYS A 40 -0.40 7.63 -5.84
N VAL A 41 -0.56 6.31 -5.79
CA VAL A 41 0.06 5.38 -6.76
C VAL A 41 -0.39 5.69 -8.19
N VAL A 42 -1.57 6.28 -8.39
CA VAL A 42 -2.11 6.64 -9.71
C VAL A 42 -2.01 8.14 -9.96
N THR A 43 -2.42 8.95 -8.99
CA THR A 43 -2.59 10.40 -9.14
C THR A 43 -1.28 11.20 -9.00
N HIS A 44 -0.27 10.63 -8.36
CA HIS A 44 0.98 11.32 -8.02
C HIS A 44 2.21 10.45 -8.31
N ARG A 45 2.20 9.74 -9.44
CA ARG A 45 3.36 8.94 -9.87
C ARG A 45 4.61 9.82 -9.98
N PRO A 46 5.75 9.44 -9.38
CA PRO A 46 7.00 10.17 -9.53
C PRO A 46 7.46 10.18 -11.00
N ASP A 47 8.31 11.16 -11.34
CA ASP A 47 8.91 11.26 -12.67
C ASP A 47 9.66 9.96 -13.02
N PRO A 48 9.26 9.24 -14.08
CA PRO A 48 9.91 8.00 -14.51
C PRO A 48 11.37 8.16 -14.88
N GLN A 49 11.82 9.37 -15.27
CA GLN A 49 13.24 9.62 -15.54
C GLN A 49 14.07 9.61 -14.25
N ARG A 50 13.48 10.04 -13.13
CA ARG A 50 14.13 10.05 -11.81
C ARG A 50 13.97 8.71 -11.08
N TYR A 51 12.81 8.08 -11.22
CA TYR A 51 12.49 6.79 -10.58
C TYR A 51 12.07 5.77 -11.66
N PRO A 52 13.05 5.16 -12.36
CA PRO A 52 12.77 4.27 -13.49
C PRO A 52 12.25 2.89 -13.11
N PHE A 53 12.26 2.55 -11.81
CA PHE A 53 11.84 1.25 -11.29
C PHE A 53 10.58 1.39 -10.43
N ASP A 54 9.57 0.58 -10.72
CA ASP A 54 8.34 0.44 -9.94
C ASP A 54 8.25 -1.00 -9.43
N VAL A 55 7.87 -1.19 -8.16
CA VAL A 55 7.79 -2.50 -7.52
C VAL A 55 6.43 -2.64 -6.85
N ASP A 56 5.59 -3.53 -7.39
CA ASP A 56 4.36 -3.94 -6.74
C ASP A 56 4.68 -4.85 -5.54
N LEU A 57 4.41 -4.35 -4.33
CA LEU A 57 4.69 -5.08 -3.09
C LEU A 57 3.77 -6.29 -2.89
N GLY A 58 2.54 -6.27 -3.43
CA GLY A 58 1.64 -7.42 -3.40
C GLY A 58 2.15 -8.54 -4.31
N GLN A 59 2.61 -8.20 -5.51
CA GLN A 59 3.25 -9.15 -6.41
C GLN A 59 4.54 -9.72 -5.80
N ALA A 60 5.41 -8.86 -5.26
CA ALA A 60 6.67 -9.30 -4.65
C ALA A 60 6.43 -10.20 -3.42
N TRP A 61 5.36 -9.95 -2.65
CA TRP A 61 4.94 -10.83 -1.56
C TRP A 61 4.50 -12.20 -2.07
N HIS A 62 3.66 -12.22 -3.11
CA HIS A 62 3.21 -13.47 -3.73
C HIS A 62 4.38 -14.28 -4.30
N GLN A 63 5.34 -13.63 -4.94
CA GLN A 63 6.57 -14.29 -5.43
C GLN A 63 7.38 -14.91 -4.28
N LEU A 64 7.48 -14.22 -3.14
CA LEU A 64 8.23 -14.70 -1.98
C LEU A 64 7.52 -15.83 -1.22
N THR A 65 6.19 -15.80 -1.14
CA THR A 65 5.43 -16.66 -0.20
C THR A 65 4.47 -17.63 -0.87
N GLY A 66 4.09 -17.39 -2.13
CA GLY A 66 3.01 -18.10 -2.82
C GLY A 66 1.61 -17.79 -2.29
N LEU A 67 1.46 -16.79 -1.42
CA LEU A 67 0.20 -16.45 -0.75
C LEU A 67 -0.33 -15.08 -1.16
N PRO A 68 -1.66 -14.87 -1.15
CA PRO A 68 -2.23 -13.54 -1.32
C PRO A 68 -1.83 -12.62 -0.15
N PHE A 69 -1.73 -11.32 -0.42
CA PHE A 69 -1.50 -10.29 0.60
C PHE A 69 -2.81 -9.60 0.97
N VAL A 70 -3.09 -9.43 2.26
CA VAL A 70 -4.27 -8.73 2.76
C VAL A 70 -3.85 -7.36 3.31
N PHE A 71 -4.25 -6.28 2.63
CA PHE A 71 -3.88 -4.91 3.01
C PHE A 71 -4.71 -4.35 4.17
N ALA A 72 -5.99 -4.72 4.24
CA ALA A 72 -6.92 -4.18 5.23
C ALA A 72 -8.00 -5.20 5.58
N THR A 73 -8.55 -5.05 6.78
CA THR A 73 -9.70 -5.81 7.26
C THR A 73 -10.56 -4.90 8.15
N TRP A 74 -11.86 -5.20 8.23
CA TRP A 74 -12.75 -4.58 9.19
C TRP A 74 -12.68 -5.34 10.50
N LEU A 75 -12.37 -4.63 11.58
CA LEU A 75 -12.22 -5.20 12.92
C LEU A 75 -13.18 -4.51 13.88
N ALA A 76 -13.75 -5.29 14.79
CA ALA A 76 -14.53 -4.79 15.91
C ALA A 76 -14.02 -5.42 17.22
N ARG A 77 -14.30 -4.76 18.35
CA ARG A 77 -14.03 -5.37 19.66
C ARG A 77 -14.89 -6.61 19.84
N ALA A 78 -14.38 -7.60 20.58
CA ALA A 78 -15.09 -8.84 20.82
C ALA A 78 -16.44 -8.66 21.55
N ASP A 79 -16.57 -7.60 22.36
CA ASP A 79 -17.77 -7.25 23.12
C ASP A 79 -18.71 -6.29 22.36
N ALA A 80 -18.40 -5.94 21.12
CA ALA A 80 -19.20 -5.00 20.36
C ALA A 80 -20.54 -5.63 19.95
N VAL A 81 -21.63 -4.93 20.22
CA VAL A 81 -22.95 -5.26 19.66
C VAL A 81 -23.01 -4.71 18.24
N LEU A 82 -22.87 -5.58 17.24
CA LEU A 82 -22.73 -5.17 15.84
C LEU A 82 -24.06 -5.01 15.10
N GLY A 83 -25.17 -5.46 15.69
CA GLY A 83 -26.47 -5.49 15.02
C GLY A 83 -26.37 -6.17 13.66
N ASP A 84 -26.87 -5.50 12.61
CA ASP A 84 -26.90 -6.03 11.25
C ASP A 84 -25.63 -5.73 10.41
N LEU A 85 -24.63 -5.05 11.01
CA LEU A 85 -23.42 -4.63 10.30
C LEU A 85 -22.66 -5.78 9.62
N PRO A 86 -22.50 -6.98 10.23
CA PRO A 86 -21.80 -8.09 9.58
C PRO A 86 -22.50 -8.55 8.30
N ARG A 87 -23.84 -8.60 8.31
CA ARG A 87 -24.64 -8.98 7.14
C ARG A 87 -24.51 -7.93 6.03
N LEU A 88 -24.56 -6.64 6.39
CA LEU A 88 -24.42 -5.54 5.44
C LEU A 88 -23.02 -5.53 4.79
N LEU A 89 -21.96 -5.70 5.57
CA LEU A 89 -20.59 -5.74 5.06
C LEU A 89 -20.36 -6.96 4.16
N ASP A 90 -20.88 -8.13 4.51
CA ASP A 90 -20.77 -9.33 3.66
C ASP A 90 -21.56 -9.18 2.35
N ALA A 91 -22.76 -8.61 2.39
CA ALA A 91 -23.52 -8.28 1.18
C ALA A 91 -22.74 -7.31 0.27
N GLN A 92 -22.18 -6.23 0.83
CA GLN A 92 -21.36 -5.29 0.06
C GLN A 92 -20.09 -5.95 -0.51
N ARG A 93 -19.43 -6.82 0.26
CA ARG A 93 -18.26 -7.58 -0.20
C ARG A 93 -18.60 -8.39 -1.45
N ARG A 94 -19.68 -9.18 -1.42
CA ARG A 94 -20.15 -9.98 -2.57
C ARG A 94 -20.54 -9.12 -3.77
N LEU A 95 -21.15 -7.96 -3.55
CA LEU A 95 -21.47 -7.00 -4.63
C LEU A 95 -20.20 -6.45 -5.28
N ASN A 96 -19.14 -6.24 -4.50
CA ASN A 96 -17.87 -5.68 -4.99
C ASN A 96 -16.96 -6.73 -5.66
N GLU A 97 -17.18 -8.03 -5.45
CA GLU A 97 -16.40 -9.11 -6.10
C GLU A 97 -16.37 -8.97 -7.63
N ASN A 98 -17.45 -8.45 -8.24
CA ASN A 98 -17.59 -8.30 -9.68
C ASN A 98 -17.34 -6.86 -10.19
N ARG A 99 -16.78 -5.97 -9.36
CA ARG A 99 -16.58 -4.54 -9.70
C ARG A 99 -15.11 -4.15 -9.86
N ILE A 100 -14.20 -5.09 -9.62
CA ILE A 100 -12.76 -4.87 -9.69
C ILE A 100 -12.25 -5.68 -10.90
N ASP A 101 -12.42 -5.09 -12.08
CA ASP A 101 -11.74 -5.46 -13.33
C ASP A 101 -10.85 -4.29 -13.75
#